data_AF-A0A926I1Y2-F1
#
_entry.id   AF-A0A926I1Y2-F1
#
_cell.length_a   1.000
_cell.length_b   1.000
_cell.length_c   1.000
_cell.angle_alpha   90.00
_cell.angle_beta   90.00
_cell.angle_gamma   90.00
#
_symmetry.space_group_name_H-M   'P 1'
#
loop_
_entity.id
_entity.type
_entity.pdbx_description
1 polymer ?
#
loop_
_entity_poly.entity_id
_entity_poly.type
_entity_poly.pdbx_seq_one_letter_code
_entity_poly.pdbx_strand_id
1 'polypeptide(L)'
;MERRKNLYQFVYTDLKKQILSERWDYGSRLPSVDRLAVHYYAGKWTIQKALELLEKDGLIRTEERRRAVVLYQSPYEGEHIPVHQILRKCSEILSVYQTMELLMPDILALCSRSAWVYELEHFEPILKWRKRPTILGRWRLTSGLLHDLLLASGNLLFLSMYGTLEFYAEVPFVVEHQYPLTSYDMITANLTPIQVLEKLQADHYTVRQNFSEYYHHIYLTIQNVMDTLAEKFSRIDDSGENTFTWEFGLDLLYRKVSRDLIEKMTLGVYTVGSWLPSESALAGEYGVSVSTIRQALRLLSLLGIIQTLHGKGSRVLPLDHQHVPQLIHHEEYRQDFLLYLSGLQLMAIAVRAAVPIAFPRIDAEERKKLRQGFGQKGIIPLKMLTDCVVERVSLYPLQVILSRTREVVSWGYLYAAYTDHSQSTRYLSLRCSEALSCLENGDQKGFADCLFDCYSYLFQTVRDFYIAQKISGAEHLVIPD
;
A
#
# COMPACT_ATOMS: atom_id res chain seq x y z
N MET A 1 18.90 -17.91 -7.39
CA MET A 1 17.82 -18.06 -8.40
C MET A 1 16.44 -17.63 -7.87
N GLU A 2 16.18 -17.56 -6.56
CA GLU A 2 14.84 -17.25 -5.99
C GLU A 2 14.46 -15.77 -5.85
N ARG A 3 15.42 -14.83 -5.70
CA ARG A 3 15.14 -13.36 -5.75
C ARG A 3 14.38 -12.97 -7.03
N ARG A 4 14.64 -13.70 -8.11
CA ARG A 4 13.99 -13.54 -9.42
C ARG A 4 12.60 -14.15 -9.47
N LYS A 5 12.31 -15.22 -8.70
CA LYS A 5 11.00 -15.89 -8.67
C LYS A 5 9.88 -14.99 -8.15
N ASN A 6 10.15 -14.24 -7.08
CA ASN A 6 9.11 -13.42 -6.45
C ASN A 6 8.86 -12.10 -7.19
N LEU A 7 9.88 -11.53 -7.86
CA LEU A 7 9.73 -10.24 -8.52
C LEU A 7 8.88 -10.35 -9.80
N TYR A 8 9.03 -11.40 -10.62
CA TYR A 8 8.15 -11.54 -11.78
C TYR A 8 6.73 -11.94 -11.36
N GLN A 9 6.57 -12.66 -10.24
CA GLN A 9 5.25 -13.01 -9.72
C GLN A 9 4.50 -11.73 -9.30
N PHE A 10 5.19 -10.79 -8.65
CA PHE A 10 4.62 -9.47 -8.34
C PHE A 10 4.22 -8.71 -9.60
N VAL A 11 5.13 -8.58 -10.58
CA VAL A 11 4.83 -7.90 -11.86
C VAL A 11 3.65 -8.57 -12.56
N TYR A 12 3.59 -9.91 -12.54
CA TYR A 12 2.47 -10.68 -13.08
C TYR A 12 1.16 -10.36 -12.35
N THR A 13 1.12 -10.42 -11.02
CA THR A 13 -0.09 -10.16 -10.23
C THR A 13 -0.60 -8.74 -10.44
N ASP A 14 0.31 -7.75 -10.46
CA ASP A 14 -0.03 -6.36 -10.68
C ASP A 14 -0.58 -6.11 -12.10
N LEU A 15 0.13 -6.58 -13.13
CA LEU A 15 -0.36 -6.48 -14.51
C LEU A 15 -1.66 -7.24 -14.73
N LYS A 16 -1.84 -8.41 -14.09
CA LYS A 16 -3.08 -9.18 -14.12
C LYS A 16 -4.23 -8.36 -13.55
N LYS A 17 -4.05 -7.75 -12.36
CA LYS A 17 -5.05 -6.86 -11.76
C LYS A 17 -5.40 -5.70 -12.69
N GLN A 18 -4.41 -5.06 -13.31
CA GLN A 18 -4.66 -3.96 -14.27
C GLN A 18 -5.42 -4.41 -15.53
N ILE A 19 -5.17 -5.62 -16.03
CA ILE A 19 -5.90 -6.15 -17.19
C ILE A 19 -7.33 -6.49 -16.80
N LEU A 20 -7.52 -7.18 -15.66
CA LEU A 20 -8.83 -7.59 -15.18
C LEU A 20 -9.69 -6.41 -14.73
N SER A 21 -9.07 -5.32 -14.26
CA SER A 21 -9.76 -4.05 -13.99
C SER A 21 -10.09 -3.27 -15.27
N GLU A 22 -9.87 -3.84 -16.45
CA GLU A 22 -10.13 -3.25 -17.77
C GLU A 22 -9.40 -1.92 -18.03
N ARG A 23 -8.26 -1.69 -17.34
CA ARG A 23 -7.40 -0.52 -17.63
C ARG A 23 -6.88 -0.53 -19.06
N TRP A 24 -6.77 -1.73 -19.65
CA TRP A 24 -6.30 -1.95 -21.02
C TRP A 24 -7.41 -2.59 -21.85
N ASP A 25 -7.78 -1.97 -22.97
CA ASP A 25 -8.83 -2.49 -23.85
C ASP A 25 -8.43 -3.80 -24.52
N TYR A 26 -9.42 -4.61 -24.88
CA TYR A 26 -9.23 -5.73 -25.79
C TYR A 26 -8.55 -5.27 -27.09
N GLY A 27 -7.50 -5.97 -27.49
CA GLY A 27 -6.69 -5.63 -28.67
C GLY A 27 -5.73 -4.45 -28.48
N SER A 28 -5.76 -3.76 -27.34
CA SER A 28 -4.76 -2.74 -27.01
C SER A 28 -3.39 -3.38 -26.74
N ARG A 29 -2.34 -2.55 -26.77
CA ARG A 29 -0.96 -3.00 -26.56
C ARG A 29 -0.44 -2.52 -25.20
N LEU A 30 0.07 -3.46 -24.40
CA LEU A 30 0.78 -3.14 -23.17
C LEU A 30 2.06 -2.31 -23.46
N PRO A 31 2.61 -1.61 -22.45
CA PRO A 31 3.90 -0.92 -22.59
C PRO A 31 5.02 -1.89 -22.99
N SER A 32 6.08 -1.36 -23.60
CA SER A 32 7.23 -2.19 -23.99
C SER A 32 7.91 -2.81 -22.78
N VAL A 33 8.62 -3.92 -22.97
CA VAL A 33 9.42 -4.56 -21.91
C VAL A 33 10.39 -3.57 -21.27
N ASP A 34 10.97 -2.66 -22.07
CA ASP A 34 11.86 -1.61 -21.55
C ASP A 34 11.13 -0.61 -20.65
N ARG A 35 9.93 -0.16 -21.05
CA ARG A 35 9.11 0.74 -20.22
C ARG A 35 8.64 0.05 -18.94
N LEU A 36 8.17 -1.19 -19.04
CA LEU A 36 7.76 -1.98 -17.87
C LEU A 36 8.95 -2.24 -16.93
N ALA A 37 10.14 -2.49 -17.49
CA ALA A 37 11.35 -2.69 -16.70
C ALA A 37 11.73 -1.44 -15.89
N VAL A 38 11.60 -0.25 -16.49
CA VAL A 38 11.78 1.03 -15.78
C VAL A 38 10.69 1.21 -14.72
N HIS A 39 9.43 1.02 -15.10
CA HIS A 39 8.27 1.23 -14.22
C HIS A 39 8.30 0.33 -12.97
N TYR A 40 8.56 -0.96 -13.15
CA TYR A 40 8.64 -1.93 -12.06
C TYR A 40 10.04 -2.00 -11.42
N TYR A 41 10.99 -1.17 -11.87
CA TYR A 41 12.39 -1.23 -11.47
C TYR A 41 12.95 -2.65 -11.50
N ALA A 42 12.59 -3.40 -12.55
CA ALA A 42 12.85 -4.81 -12.69
C ALA A 42 13.67 -5.09 -13.95
N GLY A 43 14.52 -6.12 -13.91
CA GLY A 43 15.25 -6.54 -15.11
C GLY A 43 14.30 -7.01 -16.22
N LYS A 44 14.67 -6.80 -17.49
CA LYS A 44 13.85 -7.20 -18.66
C LYS A 44 13.38 -8.66 -18.61
N TRP A 45 14.23 -9.56 -18.14
CA TRP A 45 13.90 -10.98 -17.95
C TRP A 45 12.72 -11.19 -16.98
N THR A 46 12.65 -10.40 -15.91
CA THR A 46 11.56 -10.47 -14.93
C THR A 46 10.24 -10.07 -15.57
N ILE A 47 10.26 -8.98 -16.36
CA ILE A 47 9.08 -8.54 -17.12
C ILE A 47 8.67 -9.63 -18.12
N GLN A 48 9.62 -10.20 -18.87
CA GLN A 48 9.34 -11.26 -19.83
C GLN A 48 8.69 -12.47 -19.14
N LYS A 49 9.20 -12.90 -17.97
CA LYS A 49 8.59 -13.99 -17.20
C LYS A 49 7.17 -13.67 -16.73
N ALA A 50 6.91 -12.44 -16.31
CA ALA A 50 5.56 -12.01 -15.95
C ALA A 50 4.61 -12.06 -17.16
N LEU A 51 5.05 -11.58 -18.33
CA LEU A 51 4.28 -11.63 -19.57
C LEU A 51 4.01 -13.08 -20.02
N GLU A 52 4.99 -13.99 -19.90
CA GLU A 52 4.79 -15.43 -20.18
C GLU A 52 3.67 -16.04 -19.32
N LEU A 53 3.55 -15.64 -18.04
CA LEU A 53 2.49 -16.11 -17.16
C LEU A 53 1.12 -15.53 -17.54
N LEU A 54 1.07 -14.25 -17.89
CA LEU A 54 -0.17 -13.61 -18.38
C LEU A 54 -0.67 -14.24 -19.68
N GLU A 55 0.25 -14.62 -20.57
CA GLU A 55 -0.09 -15.30 -21.82
C GLU A 55 -0.61 -16.72 -21.58
N LYS A 56 -0.03 -17.46 -20.63
CA LYS A 56 -0.55 -18.77 -20.20
C LYS A 56 -1.96 -18.69 -19.61
N ASP A 57 -2.25 -17.60 -18.90
CA ASP A 57 -3.59 -17.32 -18.37
C ASP A 57 -4.57 -16.85 -19.46
N GLY A 58 -4.12 -16.69 -20.70
CA GLY A 58 -4.94 -16.24 -21.83
C GLY A 58 -5.31 -14.75 -21.80
N LEU A 59 -4.68 -13.96 -20.92
CA LEU A 59 -4.99 -12.53 -20.76
C LEU A 59 -4.34 -11.66 -21.83
N ILE A 60 -3.21 -12.12 -22.39
CA ILE A 60 -2.46 -11.41 -23.43
C ILE A 60 -1.95 -12.38 -24.49
N ARG A 61 -1.56 -11.84 -25.65
CA ARG A 61 -0.76 -12.51 -26.67
C ARG A 61 0.58 -11.81 -26.82
N THR A 62 1.66 -12.58 -26.79
CA THR A 62 2.99 -12.07 -27.12
C THR A 62 3.39 -12.47 -28.55
N GLU A 63 4.11 -11.60 -29.25
CA GLU A 63 4.63 -11.85 -30.60
C GLU A 63 6.09 -11.39 -30.63
N GLU A 64 6.97 -12.12 -31.33
CA GLU A 64 8.38 -11.74 -31.42
C GLU A 64 8.54 -10.30 -31.94
N ARG A 65 9.35 -9.51 -31.23
CA ARG A 65 9.65 -8.10 -31.55
C ARG A 65 8.43 -7.16 -31.59
N ARG A 66 7.30 -7.56 -31.02
CA ARG A 66 6.09 -6.73 -30.88
C ARG A 66 5.69 -6.58 -29.41
N ARG A 67 4.93 -5.53 -29.13
CA ARG A 67 4.33 -5.32 -27.79
C ARG A 67 3.21 -6.32 -27.58
N ALA A 68 3.09 -6.83 -26.35
CA ALA A 68 2.02 -7.74 -25.98
C ALA A 68 0.64 -7.09 -26.21
N VAL A 69 -0.29 -7.87 -26.74
CA VAL A 69 -1.66 -7.45 -27.05
C VAL A 69 -2.60 -8.03 -26.00
N VAL A 70 -3.51 -7.24 -25.44
CA VAL A 70 -4.49 -7.69 -24.46
C VAL A 70 -5.60 -8.49 -25.15
N LEU A 71 -5.91 -9.66 -24.59
CA LEU A 71 -6.96 -10.57 -25.08
C LEU A 71 -8.18 -10.65 -24.14
N TYR A 72 -8.08 -10.08 -22.94
CA TYR A 72 -9.19 -10.03 -22.00
C TYR A 72 -10.35 -9.22 -22.59
N GLN A 73 -11.54 -9.82 -22.61
CA GLN A 73 -12.81 -9.17 -22.99
C GLN A 73 -13.64 -8.96 -21.73
N SER A 74 -14.34 -7.84 -21.66
CA SER A 74 -15.12 -7.51 -20.48
C SER A 74 -16.21 -8.54 -20.26
N PRO A 75 -16.44 -9.01 -19.01
CA PRO A 75 -17.57 -9.87 -18.69
C PRO A 75 -18.92 -9.14 -18.88
N TYR A 76 -18.90 -7.83 -19.08
CA TYR A 76 -20.08 -6.97 -19.23
C TYR A 76 -20.45 -6.69 -20.70
N GLU A 77 -19.62 -7.10 -21.68
CA GLU A 77 -19.85 -6.88 -23.12
C GLU A 77 -20.72 -7.97 -23.79
N GLY A 78 -21.19 -8.98 -23.04
CA GLY A 78 -22.06 -10.07 -23.52
C GLY A 78 -23.58 -9.79 -23.40
N GLU A 79 -24.42 -10.74 -23.87
CA GLU A 79 -25.90 -10.64 -23.77
C GLU A 79 -26.44 -10.58 -22.34
N HIS A 80 -25.65 -11.02 -21.35
CA HIS A 80 -26.03 -11.05 -19.93
C HIS A 80 -24.95 -10.45 -19.03
N ILE A 81 -25.25 -9.28 -18.45
CA ILE A 81 -24.44 -8.69 -17.38
C ILE A 81 -24.59 -9.56 -16.11
N PRO A 82 -23.50 -10.01 -15.46
CA PRO A 82 -23.56 -10.89 -14.30
C PRO A 82 -23.97 -10.18 -13.00
N VAL A 83 -25.14 -9.53 -12.99
CA VAL A 83 -25.65 -8.70 -11.87
C VAL A 83 -25.65 -9.45 -10.54
N HIS A 84 -26.01 -10.74 -10.55
CA HIS A 84 -26.02 -11.56 -9.34
C HIS A 84 -24.63 -11.78 -8.73
N GLN A 85 -23.56 -11.79 -9.53
CA GLN A 85 -22.20 -11.88 -9.01
C GLN A 85 -21.78 -10.56 -8.34
N ILE A 86 -22.19 -9.42 -8.90
CA ILE A 86 -21.97 -8.10 -8.31
C ILE A 86 -22.73 -7.96 -6.99
N LEU A 87 -24.01 -8.35 -6.96
CA LEU A 87 -24.83 -8.28 -5.75
C LEU A 87 -24.27 -9.14 -4.60
N ARG A 88 -23.62 -10.28 -4.90
CA ARG A 88 -22.95 -11.13 -3.89
C ARG A 88 -21.71 -10.49 -3.25
N LYS A 89 -21.14 -9.47 -3.90
CA LYS A 89 -19.98 -8.70 -3.43
C LYS A 89 -20.35 -7.29 -2.96
N CYS A 90 -21.64 -6.99 -2.80
CA CYS A 90 -22.12 -5.64 -2.55
C CYS A 90 -21.40 -4.96 -1.36
N SER A 91 -21.35 -5.64 -0.21
CA SER A 91 -20.68 -5.12 1.00
C SER A 91 -19.18 -4.94 0.79
N GLU A 92 -18.52 -5.84 0.05
CA GLU A 92 -17.10 -5.71 -0.27
C GLU A 92 -16.86 -4.46 -1.13
N ILE A 93 -17.62 -4.28 -2.22
CA ILE A 93 -17.52 -3.12 -3.11
C ILE A 93 -17.77 -1.82 -2.32
N LEU A 94 -18.85 -1.76 -1.51
CA LEU A 94 -19.16 -0.59 -0.68
C LEU A 94 -18.03 -0.29 0.32
N SER A 95 -17.48 -1.32 0.96
CA SER A 95 -16.36 -1.16 1.91
C SER A 95 -15.09 -0.63 1.23
N VAL A 96 -14.86 -0.97 -0.05
CA VAL A 96 -13.75 -0.46 -0.84
C VAL A 96 -13.94 1.02 -1.16
N TYR A 97 -15.14 1.43 -1.60
CA TYR A 97 -15.43 2.85 -1.84
C TYR A 97 -15.39 3.69 -0.57
N GLN A 98 -15.89 3.17 0.54
CA GLN A 98 -15.74 3.82 1.86
C GLN A 98 -14.27 3.94 2.27
N THR A 99 -13.44 2.95 1.95
CA THR A 99 -11.99 3.02 2.19
C THR A 99 -11.32 4.07 1.29
N MET A 100 -11.72 4.16 0.01
CA MET A 100 -11.23 5.19 -0.90
C MET A 100 -11.62 6.60 -0.45
N GLU A 101 -12.86 6.79 0.02
CA GLU A 101 -13.35 8.05 0.57
C GLU A 101 -12.49 8.58 1.72
N LEU A 102 -12.00 7.68 2.58
CA LEU A 102 -11.19 8.03 3.74
C LEU A 102 -9.72 8.30 3.40
N LEU A 103 -9.14 7.58 2.44
CA LEU A 103 -7.70 7.63 2.16
C LEU A 103 -7.33 8.51 0.97
N MET A 104 -8.10 8.44 -0.11
CA MET A 104 -7.69 9.04 -1.38
C MET A 104 -7.64 10.56 -1.38
N PRO A 105 -8.54 11.31 -0.72
CA PRO A 105 -8.44 12.77 -0.69
C PRO A 105 -7.09 13.26 -0.13
N ASP A 106 -6.64 12.67 0.97
CA ASP A 106 -5.38 13.03 1.64
C ASP A 106 -4.17 12.58 0.82
N ILE A 107 -4.22 11.38 0.22
CA ILE A 107 -3.16 10.87 -0.66
C ILE A 107 -3.03 11.73 -1.92
N LEU A 108 -4.14 12.08 -2.58
CA LEU A 108 -4.10 12.89 -3.80
C LEU A 108 -3.63 14.32 -3.53
N ALA A 109 -4.07 14.92 -2.41
CA ALA A 109 -3.57 16.22 -1.96
C ALA A 109 -2.07 16.19 -1.63
N LEU A 110 -1.57 15.09 -1.08
CA LEU A 110 -0.14 14.90 -0.87
C LEU A 110 0.61 14.80 -2.19
N CYS A 111 0.11 13.99 -3.13
CA CYS A 111 0.78 13.74 -4.41
C CYS A 111 0.77 14.98 -5.33
N SER A 112 -0.25 15.84 -5.24
CA SER A 112 -0.29 17.09 -6.02
C SER A 112 0.81 18.09 -5.61
N ARG A 113 1.44 17.90 -4.44
CA ARG A 113 2.57 18.73 -3.98
C ARG A 113 3.92 18.34 -4.60
N SER A 114 4.07 17.10 -5.07
CA SER A 114 5.32 16.59 -5.65
C SER A 114 5.33 16.49 -7.16
N ALA A 115 4.15 16.43 -7.79
CA ALA A 115 4.03 16.16 -9.22
C ALA A 115 3.31 17.29 -9.95
N TRP A 116 3.93 17.78 -11.02
CA TRP A 116 3.29 18.74 -11.91
C TRP A 116 2.39 18.01 -12.89
N VAL A 117 1.12 18.41 -12.94
CA VAL A 117 0.09 17.73 -13.75
C VAL A 117 0.44 17.68 -15.25
N TYR A 118 1.20 18.65 -15.76
CA TYR A 118 1.62 18.69 -17.17
C TYR A 118 2.75 17.70 -17.53
N GLU A 119 3.44 17.14 -16.54
CA GLU A 119 4.51 16.13 -16.74
C GLU A 119 3.94 14.70 -16.78
N LEU A 120 2.65 14.52 -16.45
CA LEU A 120 1.99 13.22 -16.38
C LEU A 120 1.70 12.66 -17.79
N GLU A 121 1.85 11.35 -17.97
CA GLU A 121 1.68 10.69 -19.27
C GLU A 121 0.27 10.91 -19.86
N HIS A 122 -0.76 10.97 -19.00
CA HIS A 122 -2.16 11.14 -19.39
C HIS A 122 -2.59 12.61 -19.58
N PHE A 123 -1.71 13.60 -19.37
CA PHE A 123 -2.03 15.01 -19.59
C PHE A 123 -2.45 15.32 -21.04
N GLU A 124 -1.58 15.02 -22.00
CA GLU A 124 -1.83 15.24 -23.43
C GLU A 124 -3.03 14.42 -23.97
N PRO A 125 -3.17 13.11 -23.65
CA PRO A 125 -4.37 12.35 -23.96
C PRO A 125 -5.68 13.02 -23.51
N ILE A 126 -5.71 13.59 -22.30
CA ILE A 126 -6.91 14.27 -21.77
C ILE A 126 -7.21 15.56 -22.54
N LEU A 127 -6.19 16.33 -22.92
CA LEU A 127 -6.37 17.53 -23.75
C LEU A 127 -6.89 17.20 -25.16
N LYS A 128 -6.47 16.06 -25.73
CA LYS A 128 -7.00 15.56 -27.01
C LYS A 128 -8.46 15.13 -26.87
N TRP A 129 -8.79 14.41 -25.79
CA TRP A 129 -10.16 14.02 -25.48
C TRP A 129 -11.07 15.24 -25.30
N ARG A 130 -10.60 16.31 -24.64
CA ARG A 130 -11.37 17.58 -24.50
C ARG A 130 -11.83 18.15 -25.84
N LYS A 131 -11.04 17.99 -26.91
CA LYS A 131 -11.39 18.46 -28.26
C LYS A 131 -12.41 17.56 -28.96
N ARG A 132 -12.45 16.27 -28.62
CA ARG A 132 -13.33 15.24 -29.21
C ARG A 132 -13.78 14.28 -28.11
N PRO A 133 -14.75 14.68 -27.28
CA PRO A 133 -15.14 13.89 -26.12
C PRO A 133 -15.86 12.61 -26.56
N THR A 134 -15.39 11.48 -26.04
CA THR A 134 -16.05 10.17 -26.14
C THR A 134 -16.56 9.74 -24.77
N ILE A 135 -17.77 9.18 -24.72
CA ILE A 135 -18.41 8.74 -23.47
C ILE A 135 -17.79 7.42 -22.99
N LEU A 136 -17.67 6.44 -23.89
CA LEU A 136 -17.02 5.16 -23.65
C LEU A 136 -15.53 5.35 -23.39
N GLY A 137 -15.00 4.69 -22.37
CA GLY A 137 -13.59 4.68 -22.00
C GLY A 137 -13.13 5.88 -21.19
N ARG A 138 -13.99 6.86 -20.87
CA ARG A 138 -13.55 8.11 -20.22
C ARG A 138 -12.96 7.91 -18.84
N TRP A 139 -13.43 6.92 -18.07
CA TRP A 139 -12.93 6.65 -16.73
C TRP A 139 -11.49 6.12 -16.74
N ARG A 140 -11.07 5.51 -17.86
CA ARG A 140 -9.69 5.02 -18.04
C ARG A 140 -8.70 6.20 -18.10
N LEU A 141 -9.12 7.33 -18.66
CA LEU A 141 -8.31 8.56 -18.66
C LEU A 141 -8.19 9.17 -17.26
N THR A 142 -9.29 9.20 -16.48
CA THR A 142 -9.24 9.69 -15.09
C THR A 142 -8.41 8.75 -14.22
N SER A 143 -8.64 7.44 -14.30
CA SER A 143 -7.87 6.44 -13.57
C SER A 143 -6.39 6.50 -13.95
N GLY A 144 -6.07 6.57 -15.25
CA GLY A 144 -4.71 6.72 -15.75
C GLY A 144 -4.00 7.97 -15.20
N LEU A 145 -4.68 9.12 -15.18
CA LEU A 145 -4.13 10.36 -14.60
C LEU A 145 -3.83 10.21 -13.11
N LEU A 146 -4.74 9.59 -12.33
CA LEU A 146 -4.52 9.35 -10.91
C LEU A 146 -3.35 8.37 -10.69
N HIS A 147 -3.22 7.32 -11.50
CA HIS A 147 -2.07 6.41 -11.43
C HIS A 147 -0.75 7.13 -11.72
N ASP A 148 -0.71 8.01 -12.72
CA ASP A 148 0.50 8.79 -13.02
C ASP A 148 0.88 9.67 -11.84
N LEU A 149 -0.10 10.32 -11.20
CA LEU A 149 0.10 11.15 -10.02
C LEU A 149 0.65 10.35 -8.84
N LEU A 150 0.06 9.18 -8.55
CA LEU A 150 0.52 8.29 -7.48
C LEU A 150 1.92 7.76 -7.75
N LEU A 151 2.25 7.44 -9.01
CA LEU A 151 3.59 7.03 -9.40
C LEU A 151 4.61 8.16 -9.23
N ALA A 152 4.26 9.38 -9.65
CA ALA A 152 5.11 10.55 -9.56
C ALA A 152 5.41 10.97 -8.11
N SER A 153 4.57 10.56 -7.16
CA SER A 153 4.81 10.79 -5.72
C SER A 153 6.08 10.12 -5.18
N GLY A 154 6.60 9.10 -5.87
CA GLY A 154 7.74 8.29 -5.43
C GLY A 154 7.41 7.28 -4.32
N ASN A 155 6.19 7.30 -3.76
CA ASN A 155 5.77 6.33 -2.76
C ASN A 155 5.57 4.95 -3.40
N LEU A 156 6.25 3.93 -2.88
CA LEU A 156 6.25 2.58 -3.45
C LEU A 156 4.95 1.79 -3.20
N LEU A 157 4.08 2.28 -2.32
CA LEU A 157 2.87 1.59 -1.89
C LEU A 157 1.62 2.12 -2.59
N PHE A 158 1.53 3.43 -2.82
CA PHE A 158 0.31 4.09 -3.30
C PHE A 158 -0.26 3.51 -4.58
N LEU A 159 0.57 3.34 -5.61
CA LEU A 159 0.11 2.81 -6.90
C LEU A 159 -0.49 1.40 -6.76
N SER A 160 0.20 0.52 -6.04
CA SER A 160 -0.25 -0.87 -5.83
C SER A 160 -1.52 -0.95 -4.97
N MET A 161 -1.63 -0.07 -3.98
CA MET A 161 -2.80 0.03 -3.10
C MET A 161 -4.01 0.48 -3.91
N TYR A 162 -3.85 1.58 -4.66
CA TYR A 162 -4.93 2.14 -5.46
C TYR A 162 -5.38 1.19 -6.56
N GLY A 163 -4.46 0.58 -7.31
CA GLY A 163 -4.80 -0.42 -8.33
C GLY A 163 -5.51 -1.65 -7.75
N THR A 164 -5.20 -2.05 -6.51
CA THR A 164 -5.94 -3.11 -5.83
C THR A 164 -7.34 -2.65 -5.43
N LEU A 165 -7.49 -1.43 -4.89
CA LEU A 165 -8.80 -0.87 -4.56
C LEU A 165 -9.67 -0.73 -5.82
N GLU A 166 -9.14 -0.23 -6.94
CA GLU A 166 -9.90 -0.16 -8.21
C GLU A 166 -10.38 -1.52 -8.71
N PHE A 167 -9.55 -2.56 -8.56
CA PHE A 167 -9.92 -3.91 -8.95
C PHE A 167 -11.13 -4.43 -8.15
N TYR A 168 -11.10 -4.31 -6.81
CA TYR A 168 -12.22 -4.74 -5.96
C TYR A 168 -13.42 -3.79 -6.00
N ALA A 169 -13.24 -2.57 -6.50
CA ALA A 169 -14.31 -1.59 -6.67
C ALA A 169 -15.22 -1.89 -7.89
N GLU A 170 -14.84 -2.79 -8.80
CA GLU A 170 -15.59 -3.08 -10.03
C GLU A 170 -15.88 -1.79 -10.84
N VAL A 171 -14.89 -0.88 -10.92
CA VAL A 171 -15.02 0.44 -11.57
C VAL A 171 -15.64 0.37 -12.97
N PRO A 172 -15.27 -0.57 -13.87
CA PRO A 172 -15.87 -0.66 -15.20
C PRO A 172 -17.39 -0.90 -15.15
N PHE A 173 -17.85 -1.77 -14.24
CA PHE A 173 -19.28 -2.03 -14.06
C PHE A 173 -20.00 -0.79 -13.55
N VAL A 174 -19.49 -0.21 -12.46
CA VAL A 174 -20.11 0.91 -11.75
C VAL A 174 -20.19 2.16 -12.63
N VAL A 175 -19.17 2.41 -13.46
CA VAL A 175 -19.10 3.65 -14.25
C VAL A 175 -19.75 3.51 -15.62
N GLU A 176 -19.67 2.35 -16.29
CA GLU A 176 -20.08 2.20 -17.68
C GLU A 176 -21.28 1.27 -17.90
N HIS A 177 -21.46 0.22 -17.09
CA HIS A 177 -22.38 -0.88 -17.41
C HIS A 177 -23.64 -0.93 -16.54
N GLN A 178 -23.66 -0.22 -15.42
CA GLN A 178 -24.82 -0.20 -14.52
C GLN A 178 -25.98 0.67 -15.02
N TYR A 179 -25.72 1.70 -15.85
CA TYR A 179 -26.72 2.69 -16.24
C TYR A 179 -27.98 2.08 -16.90
N PRO A 180 -27.89 1.14 -17.86
CA PRO A 180 -29.07 0.50 -18.45
C PRO A 180 -29.93 -0.26 -17.42
N LEU A 181 -29.33 -0.69 -16.30
CA LEU A 181 -29.98 -1.51 -15.28
C LEU A 181 -30.65 -0.65 -14.20
N THR A 182 -30.06 0.48 -13.83
CA THR A 182 -30.51 1.31 -12.70
C THR A 182 -31.13 2.63 -13.14
N SER A 183 -30.81 3.11 -14.34
CA SER A 183 -31.11 4.47 -14.83
C SER A 183 -30.43 5.59 -14.02
N TYR A 184 -29.49 5.28 -13.13
CA TYR A 184 -28.70 6.26 -12.40
C TYR A 184 -27.55 6.78 -13.25
N ASP A 185 -27.60 8.05 -13.60
CA ASP A 185 -26.56 8.67 -14.39
C ASP A 185 -25.30 8.98 -13.57
N MET A 186 -24.32 8.07 -13.64
CA MET A 186 -22.98 8.30 -13.11
C MET A 186 -22.23 9.41 -13.89
N ILE A 187 -22.74 9.89 -15.04
CA ILE A 187 -22.14 11.00 -15.80
C ILE A 187 -22.22 12.32 -15.05
N THR A 188 -23.27 12.56 -14.27
CA THR A 188 -23.38 13.78 -13.45
C THR A 188 -22.57 13.70 -12.15
N ALA A 189 -22.33 12.49 -11.64
CA ALA A 189 -21.55 12.26 -10.41
C ALA A 189 -20.03 12.14 -10.67
N ASN A 190 -19.65 11.60 -11.83
CA ASN A 190 -18.24 11.42 -12.19
C ASN A 190 -17.65 12.70 -12.79
N LEU A 191 -16.52 13.15 -12.22
CA LEU A 191 -15.72 14.20 -12.80
C LEU A 191 -15.23 13.77 -14.18
N THR A 192 -15.46 14.62 -15.18
CA THR A 192 -14.85 14.43 -16.50
C THR A 192 -13.32 14.43 -16.38
N PRO A 193 -12.57 13.78 -17.30
CA PRO A 193 -11.11 13.80 -17.28
C PRO A 193 -10.52 15.21 -17.16
N ILE A 194 -11.15 16.21 -17.79
CA ILE A 194 -10.71 17.59 -17.70
C ILE A 194 -11.00 18.22 -16.32
N GLN A 195 -12.14 17.94 -15.70
CA GLN A 195 -12.47 18.44 -14.36
C GLN A 195 -11.57 17.82 -13.29
N VAL A 196 -11.22 16.53 -13.41
CA VAL A 196 -10.22 15.90 -12.53
C VAL A 196 -8.88 16.61 -12.67
N LEU A 197 -8.44 16.84 -13.91
CA LEU A 197 -7.19 17.54 -14.22
C LEU A 197 -7.19 18.97 -13.67
N GLU A 198 -8.28 19.73 -13.83
CA GLU A 198 -8.44 21.09 -13.29
C GLU A 198 -8.41 21.10 -11.76
N LYS A 199 -9.14 20.16 -11.11
CA LYS A 199 -9.16 20.05 -9.64
C LYS A 199 -7.79 19.68 -9.06
N LEU A 200 -6.98 18.89 -9.77
CA LEU A 200 -5.62 18.53 -9.35
C LEU A 200 -4.60 19.67 -9.47
N GLN A 201 -4.89 20.72 -10.26
CA GLN A 201 -4.01 21.89 -10.40
C GLN A 201 -4.19 22.93 -9.29
N ALA A 202 -5.21 22.78 -8.45
CA ALA A 202 -5.43 23.66 -7.31
C ALA A 202 -4.36 23.44 -6.21
N ASP A 203 -4.37 24.30 -5.19
CA ASP A 203 -3.55 24.06 -4.00
C ASP A 203 -4.02 22.78 -3.26
N HIS A 204 -3.12 22.17 -2.48
CA HIS A 204 -3.38 20.88 -1.84
C HIS A 204 -4.58 20.86 -0.88
N TYR A 205 -4.93 21.96 -0.21
CA TYR A 205 -6.13 22.01 0.62
C TYR A 205 -7.39 21.95 -0.25
N THR A 206 -7.42 22.71 -1.34
CA THR A 206 -8.51 22.67 -2.32
C THR A 206 -8.60 21.31 -3.01
N VAL A 207 -7.48 20.68 -3.35
CA VAL A 207 -7.44 19.30 -3.88
C VAL A 207 -8.10 18.35 -2.88
N ARG A 208 -7.70 18.40 -1.60
CA ARG A 208 -8.27 17.56 -0.54
C ARG A 208 -9.79 17.72 -0.45
N GLN A 209 -10.29 18.95 -0.37
CA GLN A 209 -11.72 19.22 -0.30
C GLN A 209 -12.47 18.70 -1.52
N ASN A 210 -11.98 19.03 -2.72
CA ASN A 210 -12.57 18.61 -3.99
C ASN A 210 -12.70 17.09 -4.10
N PHE A 211 -11.66 16.35 -3.70
CA PHE A 211 -11.67 14.88 -3.76
C PHE A 211 -12.43 14.25 -2.59
N SER A 212 -12.48 14.90 -1.43
CA SER A 212 -13.35 14.47 -0.31
C SER A 212 -14.82 14.48 -0.73
N GLU A 213 -15.28 15.57 -1.33
CA GLU A 213 -16.66 15.67 -1.85
C GLU A 213 -16.90 14.65 -2.96
N TYR A 214 -15.95 14.50 -3.89
CA TYR A 214 -16.06 13.56 -5.00
C TYR A 214 -16.21 12.10 -4.54
N TYR A 215 -15.33 11.61 -3.67
CA TYR A 215 -15.41 10.23 -3.21
C TYR A 215 -16.64 9.99 -2.32
N HIS A 216 -17.05 10.98 -1.52
CA HIS A 216 -18.29 10.90 -0.74
C HIS A 216 -19.52 10.76 -1.65
N HIS A 217 -19.61 11.59 -2.69
CA HIS A 217 -20.70 11.53 -3.66
C HIS A 217 -20.71 10.20 -4.44
N ILE A 218 -19.54 9.68 -4.83
CA ILE A 218 -19.44 8.37 -5.47
C ILE A 218 -19.93 7.27 -4.54
N TYR A 219 -19.48 7.24 -3.29
CA TYR A 219 -19.92 6.25 -2.31
C TYR A 219 -21.44 6.21 -2.16
N LEU A 220 -22.08 7.38 -1.96
CA LEU A 220 -23.54 7.47 -1.86
C LEU A 220 -24.26 7.04 -3.15
N THR A 221 -23.70 7.39 -4.32
CA THR A 221 -24.28 7.00 -5.61
C THR A 221 -24.23 5.49 -5.80
N ILE A 222 -23.13 4.86 -5.42
CA ILE A 222 -22.95 3.40 -5.51
C ILE A 222 -23.88 2.68 -4.56
N GLN A 223 -24.07 3.20 -3.35
CA GLN A 223 -25.07 2.68 -2.42
C GLN A 223 -26.46 2.63 -3.07
N ASN A 224 -26.91 3.75 -3.68
CA ASN A 224 -28.19 3.81 -4.38
C ASN A 224 -28.27 2.85 -5.58
N VAL A 225 -27.17 2.71 -6.34
CA VAL A 225 -27.07 1.76 -7.46
C VAL A 225 -27.24 0.33 -6.96
N MET A 226 -26.55 -0.05 -5.88
CA MET A 226 -26.64 -1.38 -5.31
C MET A 226 -28.03 -1.69 -4.74
N ASP A 227 -28.64 -0.72 -4.04
CA ASP A 227 -30.01 -0.85 -3.53
C ASP A 227 -31.01 -1.05 -4.68
N THR A 228 -30.88 -0.26 -5.74
CA THR A 228 -31.73 -0.39 -6.95
C THR A 228 -31.55 -1.73 -7.64
N LEU A 229 -30.31 -2.22 -7.77
CA LEU A 229 -30.04 -3.53 -8.35
C LEU A 229 -30.62 -4.66 -7.50
N ALA A 230 -30.51 -4.58 -6.18
CA ALA A 230 -31.07 -5.55 -5.25
C ALA A 230 -32.60 -5.59 -5.29
N GLU A 231 -33.26 -4.44 -5.48
CA GLU A 231 -34.70 -4.36 -5.69
C GLU A 231 -35.14 -4.99 -7.02
N LYS A 232 -34.43 -4.71 -8.11
CA LYS A 232 -34.82 -5.17 -9.46
C LYS A 232 -34.51 -6.64 -9.73
N PHE A 233 -33.40 -7.17 -9.21
CA PHE A 233 -32.88 -8.50 -9.54
C PHE A 233 -32.98 -9.51 -8.39
N SER A 234 -33.86 -9.25 -7.42
CA SER A 234 -34.04 -10.02 -6.17
C SER A 234 -32.84 -9.97 -5.21
N ARG A 235 -33.13 -9.86 -3.91
CA ARG A 235 -32.11 -9.89 -2.85
C ARG A 235 -31.49 -11.28 -2.78
N ILE A 236 -30.28 -11.41 -3.32
CA ILE A 236 -29.37 -12.49 -2.98
C ILE A 236 -28.68 -12.09 -1.69
N ASP A 237 -28.56 -13.01 -0.74
CA ASP A 237 -27.75 -12.77 0.44
C ASP A 237 -26.32 -12.46 0.02
N ASP A 238 -25.84 -11.30 0.46
CA ASP A 238 -24.43 -10.96 0.38
C ASP A 238 -23.64 -12.10 1.02
N SER A 239 -22.59 -12.56 0.34
CA SER A 239 -21.73 -13.61 0.88
C SER A 239 -21.16 -13.22 2.24
N GLY A 240 -20.98 -11.91 2.49
CA GLY A 240 -20.29 -11.38 3.67
C GLY A 240 -18.82 -11.82 3.76
N GLU A 241 -18.33 -12.53 2.74
CA GLU A 241 -16.97 -13.00 2.64
C GLU A 241 -16.10 -11.84 2.16
N ASN A 242 -15.26 -11.35 3.06
CA ASN A 242 -14.26 -10.36 2.71
C ASN A 242 -13.09 -11.05 2.00
N THR A 243 -12.98 -10.84 0.69
CA THR A 243 -11.91 -11.41 -0.15
C THR A 243 -10.79 -10.42 -0.45
N PHE A 244 -10.96 -9.14 -0.06
CA PHE A 244 -9.97 -8.09 -0.29
C PHE A 244 -8.58 -8.46 0.26
N THR A 245 -7.62 -8.58 -0.64
CA THR A 245 -6.20 -8.79 -0.30
C THR A 245 -5.31 -7.77 -1.00
N TRP A 246 -4.45 -7.11 -0.23
CA TRP A 246 -3.43 -6.21 -0.77
C TRP A 246 -2.02 -6.77 -0.58
N GLU A 247 -1.45 -7.19 -1.71
CA GLU A 247 -0.07 -7.62 -1.83
C GLU A 247 0.71 -6.58 -2.64
N PHE A 248 1.88 -6.21 -2.14
CA PHE A 248 2.77 -5.25 -2.79
C PHE A 248 4.23 -5.70 -2.62
N GLY A 249 5.10 -5.09 -3.44
CA GLY A 249 6.50 -5.46 -3.62
C GLY A 249 7.20 -6.01 -2.37
N LEU A 250 7.74 -7.22 -2.54
CA LEU A 250 8.73 -7.89 -1.69
C LEU A 250 8.24 -8.43 -0.34
N ASP A 251 7.14 -9.19 -0.38
CA ASP A 251 6.86 -10.28 0.57
C ASP A 251 7.87 -11.44 0.40
N LEU A 252 9.17 -11.09 0.35
CA LEU A 252 10.25 -12.04 0.20
C LEU A 252 10.28 -12.88 1.47
N LEU A 253 10.17 -14.20 1.30
CA LEU A 253 10.19 -15.15 2.40
C LEU A 253 11.39 -14.92 3.33
N TYR A 254 12.54 -14.50 2.80
CA TYR A 254 13.72 -14.19 3.64
C TYR A 254 13.50 -13.00 4.57
N ARG A 255 12.68 -12.00 4.20
CA ARG A 255 12.33 -10.86 5.07
C ARG A 255 11.39 -11.28 6.17
N LYS A 256 10.43 -12.15 5.88
CA LYS A 256 9.57 -12.77 6.91
C LYS A 256 10.42 -13.55 7.91
N VAL A 257 11.38 -14.33 7.42
CA VAL A 257 12.36 -15.04 8.26
C VAL A 257 13.20 -14.07 9.08
N SER A 258 13.81 -13.05 8.46
CA SER A 258 14.60 -12.04 9.19
C SER A 258 13.77 -11.35 10.28
N ARG A 259 12.50 -11.02 9.98
CA ARG A 259 11.56 -10.38 10.93
C ARG A 259 11.38 -11.23 12.17
N ASP A 260 11.01 -12.49 11.95
CA ASP A 260 10.74 -13.44 13.02
C ASP A 260 12.00 -13.72 13.85
N LEU A 261 13.17 -13.80 13.21
CA LEU A 261 14.45 -13.94 13.90
C LEU A 261 14.78 -12.73 14.79
N ILE A 262 14.56 -11.50 14.31
CA ILE A 262 14.76 -10.28 15.11
C ILE A 262 13.80 -10.25 16.30
N GLU A 263 12.54 -10.61 16.08
CA GLU A 263 11.54 -10.66 17.13
C GLU A 263 11.91 -11.71 18.19
N LYS A 264 12.31 -12.92 17.77
CA LYS A 264 12.86 -13.96 18.67
C LYS A 264 14.08 -13.49 19.45
N MET A 265 15.00 -12.73 18.85
CA MET A 265 16.15 -12.14 19.56
C MET A 265 15.70 -11.08 20.58
N THR A 266 14.73 -10.23 20.20
CA THR A 266 14.20 -9.14 21.04
C THR A 266 13.43 -9.67 22.24
N LEU A 267 12.67 -10.75 22.04
CA LEU A 267 11.96 -11.50 23.09
C LEU A 267 12.91 -12.37 23.95
N GLY A 268 14.21 -12.39 23.63
CA GLY A 268 15.22 -13.14 24.38
C GLY A 268 15.26 -14.65 24.12
N VAL A 269 14.52 -15.15 23.11
CA VAL A 269 14.60 -16.55 22.66
C VAL A 269 16.02 -16.87 22.17
N TYR A 270 16.63 -15.93 21.43
CA TYR A 270 18.04 -15.96 21.07
C TYR A 270 18.78 -14.83 21.78
N THR A 271 19.52 -15.18 22.84
CA THR A 271 20.23 -14.20 23.67
C THR A 271 21.50 -13.68 22.99
N VAL A 272 21.94 -12.47 23.37
CA VAL A 272 23.19 -11.90 22.87
C VAL A 272 24.36 -12.84 23.16
N GLY A 273 25.17 -13.10 22.12
CA GLY A 273 26.31 -14.01 22.18
C GLY A 273 25.96 -15.49 21.93
N SER A 274 24.67 -15.86 21.89
CA SER A 274 24.21 -17.20 21.52
C SER A 274 24.34 -17.46 20.01
N TRP A 275 24.20 -18.72 19.61
CA TRP A 275 24.26 -19.13 18.21
C TRP A 275 22.86 -19.45 17.68
N LEU A 276 22.58 -18.99 16.46
CA LEU A 276 21.38 -19.38 15.73
C LEU A 276 21.46 -20.84 15.29
N PRO A 277 20.31 -21.52 15.11
CA PRO A 277 20.26 -22.85 14.50
C PRO A 277 20.92 -22.86 13.11
N SER A 278 21.33 -24.06 12.66
CA SER A 278 21.95 -24.22 11.34
C SER A 278 21.03 -23.75 10.20
N GLU A 279 21.61 -23.33 9.07
CA GLU A 279 20.82 -22.86 7.92
C GLU A 279 19.80 -23.90 7.45
N SER A 280 20.14 -25.20 7.52
CA SER A 280 19.23 -26.30 7.19
C SER A 280 18.12 -26.50 8.22
N ALA A 281 18.41 -26.30 9.52
CA ALA A 281 17.39 -26.39 10.56
C ALA A 281 16.39 -25.24 10.44
N LEU A 282 16.87 -24.01 10.24
CA LEU A 282 16.02 -22.85 9.98
C LEU A 282 15.20 -23.04 8.69
N ALA A 283 15.80 -23.59 7.63
CA ALA A 283 15.09 -23.86 6.38
C ALA A 283 13.93 -24.84 6.59
N GLY A 284 14.14 -25.88 7.40
CA GLY A 284 13.10 -26.82 7.80
C GLY A 284 12.01 -26.19 8.67
N GLU A 285 12.39 -25.37 9.66
CA GLU A 285 11.47 -24.68 10.57
C GLU A 285 10.53 -23.72 9.82
N TYR A 286 11.09 -22.92 8.91
CA TYR A 286 10.32 -21.91 8.16
C TYR A 286 9.69 -22.46 6.88
N GLY A 287 9.96 -23.71 6.50
CA GLY A 287 9.48 -24.28 5.23
C GLY A 287 10.01 -23.55 3.99
N VAL A 288 11.22 -22.99 4.05
CA VAL A 288 11.82 -22.20 2.96
C VAL A 288 13.14 -22.82 2.50
N SER A 289 13.64 -22.39 1.34
CA SER A 289 14.95 -22.85 0.86
C SER A 289 16.09 -22.38 1.76
N VAL A 290 17.18 -23.15 1.83
CA VAL A 290 18.43 -22.74 2.50
C VAL A 290 18.97 -21.43 1.94
N SER A 291 18.76 -21.16 0.64
CA SER A 291 19.18 -19.90 0.03
C SER A 291 18.39 -18.69 0.54
N THR A 292 17.11 -18.88 0.87
CA THR A 292 16.26 -17.88 1.52
C THR A 292 16.75 -17.59 2.93
N ILE A 293 17.10 -18.63 3.71
CA ILE A 293 17.71 -18.46 5.04
C ILE A 293 19.04 -17.71 4.95
N ARG A 294 19.93 -18.08 4.03
CA ARG A 294 21.19 -17.34 3.82
C ARG A 294 20.96 -15.88 3.53
N GLN A 295 19.95 -15.55 2.74
CA GLN A 295 19.62 -14.16 2.43
C GLN A 295 19.08 -13.43 3.67
N ALA A 296 18.27 -14.11 4.48
CA ALA A 296 17.79 -13.58 5.76
C ALA A 296 18.95 -13.30 6.73
N LEU A 297 19.86 -14.26 6.90
CA LEU A 297 21.04 -14.13 7.76
C LEU A 297 22.03 -13.08 7.24
N ARG A 298 22.20 -12.95 5.91
CA ARG A 298 23.01 -11.87 5.33
C ARG A 298 22.48 -10.50 5.69
N LEU A 299 21.16 -10.29 5.57
CA LEU A 299 20.52 -9.04 5.98
C LEU A 299 20.75 -8.77 7.46
N LEU A 300 20.53 -9.75 8.35
CA LEU A 300 20.79 -9.60 9.78
C LEU A 300 22.26 -9.32 10.11
N SER A 301 23.18 -9.93 9.36
CA SER A 301 24.62 -9.74 9.55
C SER A 301 25.05 -8.35 9.13
N LEU A 302 24.48 -7.83 8.04
CA LEU A 302 24.73 -6.47 7.57
C LEU A 302 24.17 -5.45 8.56
N LEU A 303 23.00 -5.72 9.15
CA LEU A 303 22.39 -4.87 10.19
C LEU A 303 23.19 -4.88 11.51
N GLY A 304 24.28 -5.64 11.60
CA GLY A 304 25.09 -5.76 12.82
C GLY A 304 24.41 -6.54 13.95
N ILE A 305 23.30 -7.22 13.66
CA ILE A 305 22.52 -7.99 14.65
C ILE A 305 23.16 -9.36 14.89
N ILE A 306 23.81 -9.91 13.86
CA ILE A 306 24.53 -11.19 13.95
C ILE A 306 25.91 -11.11 13.29
N GLN A 307 26.79 -12.02 13.68
CA GLN A 307 28.05 -12.27 13.00
C GLN A 307 28.06 -13.69 12.45
N THR A 308 28.17 -13.83 11.13
CA THR A 308 28.28 -15.15 10.51
C THR A 308 29.76 -15.54 10.38
N LEU A 309 30.15 -16.64 11.04
CA LEU A 309 31.50 -17.18 11.01
C LEU A 309 31.52 -18.47 10.19
N HIS A 310 32.36 -18.51 9.16
CA HIS A 310 32.44 -19.63 8.24
C HIS A 310 32.73 -20.94 9.00
N GLY A 311 31.90 -21.96 8.79
CA GLY A 311 32.01 -23.27 9.45
C GLY A 311 31.58 -23.33 10.92
N LYS A 312 31.23 -22.20 11.56
CA LYS A 312 30.80 -22.16 12.97
C LYS A 312 29.33 -21.77 13.16
N GLY A 313 28.72 -21.07 12.20
CA GLY A 313 27.33 -20.64 12.23
C GLY A 313 27.19 -19.12 12.40
N SER A 314 26.00 -18.68 12.82
CA SER A 314 25.70 -17.25 13.03
C SER A 314 25.51 -16.96 14.52
N ARG A 315 26.30 -16.03 15.05
CA ARG A 315 26.26 -15.61 16.46
C ARG A 315 25.49 -14.31 16.62
N VAL A 316 24.61 -14.21 17.61
CA VAL A 316 23.88 -12.98 17.94
C VAL A 316 24.84 -11.96 18.56
N LEU A 317 24.85 -10.74 18.03
CA LEU A 317 25.62 -9.63 18.54
C LEU A 317 24.77 -8.75 19.46
N PRO A 318 25.39 -7.98 20.37
CA PRO A 318 24.71 -6.85 20.98
C PRO A 318 24.30 -5.89 19.85
N LEU A 319 23.08 -5.35 19.90
CA LEU A 319 22.69 -4.26 19.02
C LEU A 319 23.60 -3.07 19.30
N ASP A 320 24.63 -2.89 18.47
CA ASP A 320 25.57 -1.78 18.54
C ASP A 320 25.35 -0.84 17.35
N HIS A 321 25.07 0.42 17.68
CA HIS A 321 24.51 1.45 16.81
C HIS A 321 25.48 1.98 15.73
N GLN A 322 26.68 1.41 15.62
CA GLN A 322 27.79 1.95 14.81
C GLN A 322 27.91 1.38 13.37
N HIS A 323 27.19 0.32 13.00
CA HIS A 323 27.45 -0.44 11.76
C HIS A 323 26.61 -0.07 10.53
N VAL A 324 25.56 0.76 10.69
CA VAL A 324 24.58 1.04 9.62
C VAL A 324 24.96 2.05 8.52
N PRO A 325 25.91 2.98 8.70
CA PRO A 325 26.36 3.84 7.60
C PRO A 325 26.88 3.05 6.38
N GLN A 326 27.39 1.83 6.57
CA GLN A 326 27.90 0.99 5.48
C GLN A 326 26.79 0.34 4.64
N LEU A 327 25.62 0.06 5.24
CA LEU A 327 24.45 -0.55 4.60
C LEU A 327 23.76 0.36 3.59
N ILE A 328 23.77 1.67 3.87
CA ILE A 328 23.09 2.69 3.07
C ILE A 328 23.69 2.81 1.65
N HIS A 329 24.98 2.49 1.51
CA HIS A 329 25.68 2.52 0.22
C HIS A 329 25.45 1.28 -0.65
N HIS A 330 24.81 0.23 -0.12
CA HIS A 330 24.46 -0.95 -0.89
C HIS A 330 23.14 -0.74 -1.64
N GLU A 331 23.22 -0.63 -2.97
CA GLU A 331 22.08 -0.40 -3.88
C GLU A 331 20.92 -1.40 -3.68
N GLU A 332 21.25 -2.61 -3.21
CA GLU A 332 20.28 -3.68 -2.92
C GLU A 332 19.34 -3.41 -1.73
N TYR A 333 19.71 -2.51 -0.80
CA TYR A 333 18.87 -2.13 0.35
C TYR A 333 18.24 -0.74 0.20
N ARG A 334 18.60 0.03 -0.83
CA ARG A 334 17.97 1.33 -1.15
C ARG A 334 16.45 1.24 -1.22
N GLN A 335 15.94 0.17 -1.86
CA GLN A 335 14.50 -0.07 -1.96
C GLN A 335 13.84 -0.33 -0.60
N ASP A 336 14.57 -0.89 0.37
CA ASP A 336 14.03 -1.22 1.68
C ASP A 336 13.90 0.03 2.55
N PHE A 337 14.88 0.92 2.45
CA PHE A 337 14.82 2.25 3.05
C PHE A 337 13.67 3.09 2.48
N LEU A 338 13.51 3.10 1.15
CA LEU A 338 12.40 3.81 0.49
C LEU A 338 11.04 3.18 0.79
N LEU A 339 10.96 1.85 0.89
CA LEU A 339 9.74 1.14 1.28
C LEU A 339 9.36 1.47 2.71
N TYR A 340 10.34 1.54 3.62
CA TYR A 340 10.09 1.96 5.00
C TYR A 340 9.56 3.40 5.08
N LEU A 341 10.19 4.36 4.39
CA LEU A 341 9.67 5.73 4.32
C LEU A 341 8.28 5.79 3.70
N SER A 342 8.04 5.04 2.63
CA SER A 342 6.72 4.94 1.99
C SER A 342 5.67 4.40 2.96
N GLY A 343 6.05 3.43 3.80
CA GLY A 343 5.22 2.87 4.85
C GLY A 343 4.90 3.86 5.97
N LEU A 344 5.89 4.64 6.44
CA LEU A 344 5.67 5.69 7.44
C LEU A 344 4.70 6.76 6.93
N GLN A 345 4.89 7.21 5.68
CA GLN A 345 4.03 8.20 5.04
C GLN A 345 2.59 7.71 4.90
N LEU A 346 2.40 6.47 4.42
CA LEU A 346 1.06 5.86 4.31
C LEU A 346 0.44 5.64 5.69
N MET A 347 1.22 5.21 6.70
CA MET A 347 0.71 4.99 8.05
C MET A 347 0.24 6.28 8.71
N ALA A 348 0.96 7.39 8.52
CA ALA A 348 0.54 8.70 9.03
C ALA A 348 -0.87 9.06 8.52
N ILE A 349 -1.12 8.92 7.22
CA ILE A 349 -2.42 9.21 6.61
C ILE A 349 -3.48 8.19 7.09
N ALA A 350 -3.15 6.90 7.01
CA ALA A 350 -4.11 5.83 7.28
C ALA A 350 -4.54 5.78 8.75
N VAL A 351 -3.66 6.08 9.71
CA VAL A 351 -4.03 6.07 11.13
C VAL A 351 -5.05 7.16 11.47
N ARG A 352 -4.94 8.33 10.82
CA ARG A 352 -5.89 9.45 10.98
C ARG A 352 -7.29 9.07 10.49
N ALA A 353 -7.37 8.36 9.36
CA ALA A 353 -8.60 7.79 8.82
C ALA A 353 -9.16 6.64 9.68
N ALA A 354 -8.29 5.83 10.28
CA ALA A 354 -8.65 4.64 11.05
C ALA A 354 -9.24 4.96 12.43
N VAL A 355 -8.70 5.97 13.10
CA VAL A 355 -9.05 6.29 14.49
C VAL A 355 -10.55 6.53 14.67
N PRO A 356 -11.25 7.33 13.84
CA PRO A 356 -12.70 7.48 13.96
C PRO A 356 -13.50 6.19 13.95
N ILE A 357 -13.03 5.18 13.22
CA ILE A 357 -13.70 3.89 13.10
C ILE A 357 -13.35 2.99 14.30
N ALA A 358 -12.10 3.03 14.75
CA ALA A 358 -11.61 2.19 15.84
C ALA A 358 -11.98 2.72 17.23
N PHE A 359 -11.96 4.03 17.44
CA PHE A 359 -12.07 4.68 18.75
C PHE A 359 -13.32 4.28 19.56
N PRO A 360 -14.54 4.20 18.96
CA PRO A 360 -15.73 3.76 19.69
C PRO A 360 -15.67 2.30 20.18
N ARG A 361 -14.76 1.49 19.61
CA ARG A 361 -14.57 0.06 19.93
C ARG A 361 -13.43 -0.18 20.93
N ILE A 362 -12.76 0.88 21.40
CA ILE A 362 -11.73 0.78 22.44
C ILE A 362 -12.41 0.85 23.82
N ASP A 363 -12.72 -0.33 24.36
CA ASP A 363 -13.36 -0.49 25.66
C ASP A 363 -12.45 -0.16 26.86
N ALA A 364 -13.03 -0.16 28.05
CA ALA A 364 -12.33 0.18 29.29
C ALA A 364 -11.21 -0.82 29.65
N GLU A 365 -11.38 -2.10 29.30
CA GLU A 365 -10.38 -3.12 29.60
C GLU A 365 -9.15 -2.93 28.71
N GLU A 366 -9.35 -2.54 27.46
CA GLU A 366 -8.23 -2.27 26.58
C GLU A 366 -7.48 -1.00 26.94
N ARG A 367 -8.20 0.06 27.35
CA ARG A 367 -7.56 1.27 27.90
C ARG A 367 -6.66 0.94 29.10
N LYS A 368 -7.13 0.03 29.96
CA LYS A 368 -6.35 -0.45 31.11
C LYS A 368 -5.11 -1.24 30.67
N LYS A 369 -5.23 -2.14 29.69
CA LYS A 369 -4.07 -2.87 29.11
C LYS A 369 -3.04 -1.91 28.53
N LEU A 370 -3.49 -0.92 27.74
CA LEU A 370 -2.62 0.10 27.18
C LEU A 370 -1.86 0.83 28.30
N ARG A 371 -2.57 1.32 29.31
CA ARG A 371 -1.95 2.01 30.43
C ARG A 371 -0.92 1.17 31.19
N GLN A 372 -1.19 -0.13 31.38
CA GLN A 372 -0.25 -1.03 32.04
C GLN A 372 0.98 -1.35 31.17
N GLY A 373 0.85 -1.29 29.85
CA GLY A 373 1.97 -1.49 28.91
C GLY A 373 2.93 -0.30 28.87
N PHE A 374 2.44 0.92 29.12
CA PHE A 374 3.29 2.11 29.23
C PHE A 374 4.22 1.99 30.44
N GLY A 375 5.53 1.94 30.19
CA GLY A 375 6.58 1.86 31.22
C GLY A 375 7.18 0.46 31.42
N GLN A 376 6.68 -0.57 30.73
CA GLN A 376 7.33 -1.88 30.72
C GLN A 376 8.55 -1.87 29.81
N LYS A 377 9.64 -2.53 30.26
CA LYS A 377 10.87 -2.67 29.45
C LYS A 377 10.57 -3.53 28.21
N GLY A 378 10.94 -3.01 27.03
CA GLY A 378 10.80 -3.71 25.75
C GLY A 378 9.51 -3.42 24.98
N ILE A 379 8.54 -2.70 25.56
CA ILE A 379 7.33 -2.27 24.86
C ILE A 379 7.59 -0.94 24.15
N ILE A 380 7.24 -0.87 22.85
CA ILE A 380 7.27 0.37 22.07
C ILE A 380 5.86 0.98 22.14
N PRO A 381 5.66 2.13 22.82
CA PRO A 381 4.33 2.70 23.04
C PRO A 381 3.55 2.96 21.76
N LEU A 382 4.21 3.51 20.74
CA LEU A 382 3.60 3.78 19.43
C LEU A 382 3.07 2.49 18.77
N LYS A 383 3.86 1.41 18.80
CA LYS A 383 3.45 0.12 18.24
C LYS A 383 2.18 -0.39 18.93
N MET A 384 2.16 -0.35 20.26
CA MET A 384 1.02 -0.84 21.05
C MET A 384 -0.27 -0.03 20.80
N LEU A 385 -0.16 1.31 20.70
CA LEU A 385 -1.31 2.15 20.35
C LEU A 385 -1.82 1.85 18.94
N THR A 386 -0.91 1.71 17.98
CA THR A 386 -1.27 1.38 16.59
C THR A 386 -1.89 0.00 16.49
N ASP A 387 -1.34 -1.01 17.16
CA ASP A 387 -1.90 -2.38 17.21
C ASP A 387 -3.35 -2.34 17.71
N CYS A 388 -3.61 -1.59 18.77
CA CYS A 388 -4.96 -1.41 19.30
C CYS A 388 -5.92 -0.81 18.25
N VAL A 389 -5.48 0.21 17.50
CA VAL A 389 -6.29 0.83 16.44
C VAL A 389 -6.56 -0.16 15.32
N VAL A 390 -5.52 -0.80 14.77
CA VAL A 390 -5.63 -1.73 13.62
C VAL A 390 -6.57 -2.89 13.91
N GLU A 391 -6.49 -3.48 15.10
CA GLU A 391 -7.35 -4.59 15.51
C GLU A 391 -8.83 -4.21 15.69
N ARG A 392 -9.14 -2.91 15.76
CA ARG A 392 -10.49 -2.37 16.03
C ARG A 392 -11.12 -1.66 14.85
N VAL A 393 -10.42 -1.55 13.72
CA VAL A 393 -11.01 -1.05 12.48
C VAL A 393 -11.96 -2.11 11.94
N SER A 394 -13.26 -1.79 11.88
CA SER A 394 -14.27 -2.68 11.30
C SER A 394 -14.32 -2.65 9.77
N LEU A 395 -13.73 -1.62 9.16
CA LEU A 395 -13.69 -1.48 7.71
C LEU A 395 -12.59 -2.37 7.15
N TYR A 396 -12.96 -3.52 6.59
CA TYR A 396 -12.01 -4.59 6.27
C TYR A 396 -10.88 -4.18 5.31
N PRO A 397 -11.11 -3.52 4.16
CA PRO A 397 -10.01 -3.12 3.28
C PRO A 397 -9.03 -2.16 3.95
N LEU A 398 -9.53 -1.20 4.74
CA LEU A 398 -8.71 -0.29 5.53
C LEU A 398 -7.89 -1.04 6.60
N GLN A 399 -8.49 -2.03 7.28
CA GLN A 399 -7.79 -2.87 8.25
C GLN A 399 -6.65 -3.67 7.59
N VAL A 400 -6.89 -4.23 6.39
CA VAL A 400 -5.85 -4.93 5.62
C VAL A 400 -4.73 -3.97 5.24
N ILE A 401 -5.05 -2.78 4.74
CA ILE A 401 -4.05 -1.75 4.38
C ILE A 401 -3.19 -1.37 5.60
N LEU A 402 -3.82 -1.08 6.74
CA LEU A 402 -3.11 -0.75 7.98
C LEU A 402 -2.25 -1.91 8.47
N SER A 403 -2.76 -3.14 8.46
CA SER A 403 -2.04 -4.33 8.91
C SER A 403 -0.78 -4.55 8.09
N ARG A 404 -0.89 -4.45 6.76
CA ARG A 404 0.26 -4.62 5.86
C ARG A 404 1.24 -3.45 5.97
N THR A 405 0.75 -2.23 6.12
CA THR A 405 1.61 -1.05 6.33
C THR A 405 2.34 -1.13 7.67
N ARG A 406 1.67 -1.61 8.72
CA ARG A 406 2.28 -1.89 10.03
C ARG A 406 3.42 -2.88 9.92
N GLU A 407 3.26 -3.95 9.14
CA GLU A 407 4.34 -4.91 8.91
C GLU A 407 5.59 -4.25 8.31
N VAL A 408 5.41 -3.33 7.35
CA VAL A 408 6.51 -2.56 6.74
C VAL A 408 7.17 -1.62 7.76
N VAL A 409 6.37 -0.87 8.52
CA VAL A 409 6.87 0.13 9.47
C VAL A 409 7.53 -0.52 10.70
N SER A 410 7.03 -1.67 11.16
CA SER A 410 7.59 -2.40 12.29
C SER A 410 9.06 -2.75 12.11
N TRP A 411 9.50 -2.92 10.85
CA TRP A 411 10.87 -3.23 10.48
C TRP A 411 11.82 -2.05 10.65
N GLY A 412 11.36 -0.84 10.34
CA GLY A 412 12.23 0.32 10.41
C GLY A 412 12.42 0.89 11.80
N TYR A 413 11.94 0.22 12.86
CA TYR A 413 12.48 0.44 14.21
C TYR A 413 13.99 0.20 14.26
N LEU A 414 14.49 -0.79 13.50
CA LEU A 414 15.93 -0.93 13.28
C LEU A 414 16.50 0.37 12.71
N TYR A 415 15.88 0.94 11.67
CA TYR A 415 16.35 2.15 11.00
C TYR A 415 16.23 3.46 11.83
N ALA A 416 15.15 3.61 12.60
CA ALA A 416 14.91 4.73 13.51
C ALA A 416 15.79 4.67 14.76
N ALA A 417 16.28 3.46 15.11
CA ALA A 417 17.31 3.28 16.12
C ALA A 417 18.72 3.76 15.68
N TYR A 418 18.83 4.52 14.59
CA TYR A 418 20.08 5.15 14.14
C TYR A 418 19.99 6.68 14.08
N THR A 419 18.81 7.27 14.26
CA THR A 419 18.60 8.72 14.32
C THR A 419 18.54 9.18 15.78
N ASP A 420 19.46 10.06 16.18
CA ASP A 420 19.63 10.69 17.51
C ASP A 420 18.62 10.24 18.60
N HIS A 421 18.95 9.09 19.21
CA HIS A 421 18.08 8.35 20.12
C HIS A 421 17.50 9.16 21.27
N SER A 422 18.23 10.15 21.78
CA SER A 422 17.85 10.81 23.02
C SER A 422 16.64 11.75 22.83
N GLN A 423 16.63 12.49 21.73
CA GLN A 423 15.58 13.48 21.46
C GLN A 423 14.36 12.84 20.81
N SER A 424 14.55 11.99 19.80
CA SER A 424 13.44 11.34 19.09
C SER A 424 12.65 10.38 19.99
N THR A 425 13.33 9.59 20.82
CA THR A 425 12.65 8.69 21.77
C THR A 425 11.86 9.50 22.80
N ARG A 426 12.42 10.61 23.28
CA ARG A 426 11.74 11.48 24.25
C ARG A 426 10.50 12.12 23.63
N TYR A 427 10.59 12.68 22.43
CA TYR A 427 9.45 13.26 21.72
C TYR A 427 8.34 12.23 21.48
N LEU A 428 8.68 11.06 20.94
CA LEU A 428 7.71 9.99 20.68
C LEU A 428 7.07 9.48 21.96
N SER A 429 7.84 9.32 23.04
CA SER A 429 7.29 8.91 24.34
C SER A 429 6.30 9.93 24.89
N LEU A 430 6.58 11.22 24.74
CA LEU A 430 5.70 12.31 25.16
C LEU A 430 4.40 12.30 24.36
N ARG A 431 4.48 12.30 23.02
CA ARG A 431 3.30 12.27 22.14
C ARG A 431 2.46 11.00 22.34
N CYS A 432 3.07 9.85 22.58
CA CYS A 432 2.34 8.63 22.93
C CYS A 432 1.61 8.75 24.28
N SER A 433 2.22 9.43 25.26
CA SER A 433 1.56 9.70 26.55
C SER A 433 0.38 10.65 26.41
N GLU A 434 0.52 11.68 25.57
CA GLU A 434 -0.58 12.59 25.23
C GLU A 434 -1.71 11.85 24.51
N ALA A 435 -1.38 10.98 23.55
CA ALA A 435 -2.36 10.13 22.88
C ALA A 435 -3.15 9.29 23.90
N LEU A 436 -2.46 8.66 24.86
CA LEU A 436 -3.12 7.89 25.91
C LEU A 436 -4.07 8.77 26.75
N SER A 437 -3.66 10.00 27.07
CA SER A 437 -4.51 10.96 27.78
C SER A 437 -5.74 11.38 26.96
N CYS A 438 -5.59 11.66 25.67
CA CYS A 438 -6.71 11.92 24.76
C CYS A 438 -7.70 10.75 24.73
N LEU A 439 -7.18 9.51 24.67
CA LEU A 439 -8.01 8.31 24.72
C LEU A 439 -8.78 8.20 26.04
N GLU A 440 -8.14 8.46 27.18
CA GLU A 440 -8.78 8.46 28.50
C GLU A 440 -9.87 9.54 28.62
N ASN A 441 -9.63 10.72 28.04
CA ASN A 441 -10.56 11.86 28.05
C ASN A 441 -11.68 11.77 26.99
N GLY A 442 -11.66 10.75 26.13
CA GLY A 442 -12.63 10.62 25.03
C GLY A 442 -12.39 11.58 23.86
N ASP A 443 -11.22 12.21 23.78
CA ASP A 443 -10.83 13.09 22.69
C ASP A 443 -10.30 12.28 21.49
N GLN A 444 -11.25 11.86 20.64
CA GLN A 444 -10.96 11.10 19.42
C GLN A 444 -10.03 11.86 18.46
N LYS A 445 -10.23 13.17 18.31
CA LYS A 445 -9.45 13.98 17.35
C LYS A 445 -8.01 14.15 17.84
N GLY A 446 -7.82 14.52 19.11
CA GLY A 446 -6.50 14.63 19.71
C GLY A 446 -5.74 13.30 19.70
N PHE A 447 -6.43 12.17 19.90
CA PHE A 447 -5.82 10.85 19.77
C PHE A 447 -5.32 10.58 18.35
N ALA A 448 -6.13 10.89 17.32
CA ALA A 448 -5.73 10.76 15.92
C ALA A 448 -4.54 11.65 15.56
N ASP A 449 -4.61 12.93 15.95
CA ASP A 449 -3.56 13.91 15.67
C ASP A 449 -2.24 13.53 16.37
N CYS A 450 -2.27 12.97 17.59
CA CYS A 450 -1.05 12.49 18.26
C CYS A 450 -0.39 11.29 17.55
N LEU A 451 -1.17 10.33 17.06
CA LEU A 451 -0.63 9.20 16.29
C LEU A 451 -0.08 9.65 14.94
N PHE A 452 -0.81 10.55 14.26
CA PHE A 452 -0.34 11.19 13.04
C PHE A 452 1.02 11.88 13.26
N ASP A 453 1.12 12.73 14.29
CA ASP A 453 2.34 13.47 14.60
C ASP A 453 3.52 12.55 14.90
N CYS A 454 3.28 11.41 15.58
CA CYS A 454 4.33 10.40 15.81
C CYS A 454 4.89 9.85 14.49
N TYR A 455 4.02 9.44 13.56
CA TYR A 455 4.44 8.89 12.28
C TYR A 455 5.03 9.95 11.33
N SER A 456 4.47 11.16 11.31
CA SER A 456 4.99 12.29 10.54
C SER A 456 6.38 12.71 11.04
N TYR A 457 6.60 12.75 12.36
CA TYR A 457 7.91 13.03 12.95
C TYR A 457 8.93 11.95 12.62
N LEU A 458 8.56 10.66 12.72
CA LEU A 458 9.42 9.55 12.31
C LEU A 458 9.77 9.63 10.83
N PHE A 459 8.79 9.89 9.98
CA PHE A 459 8.99 10.05 8.54
C PHE A 459 9.99 11.17 8.25
N GLN A 460 9.78 12.35 8.81
CA GLN A 460 10.65 13.51 8.60
C GLN A 460 12.08 13.22 9.09
N THR A 461 12.23 12.71 10.31
CA THR A 461 13.55 12.41 10.90
C THR A 461 14.34 11.43 10.04
N VAL A 462 13.69 10.34 9.62
CA VAL A 462 14.33 9.31 8.79
C VAL A 462 14.62 9.83 7.38
N ARG A 463 13.70 10.61 6.79
CA ARG A 463 13.88 11.22 5.47
C ARG A 463 15.06 12.18 5.46
N ASP A 464 15.15 13.08 6.43
CA ASP A 464 16.22 14.07 6.51
C ASP A 464 17.58 13.38 6.70
N PHE A 465 17.62 12.32 7.51
CA PHE A 465 18.81 11.48 7.63
C PHE A 465 19.19 10.81 6.29
N TYR A 466 18.23 10.26 5.54
CA TYR A 466 18.49 9.62 4.25
C TYR A 466 18.95 10.62 3.17
N ILE A 467 18.39 11.83 3.16
CA ILE A 467 18.84 12.92 2.30
C ILE A 467 20.29 13.31 2.65
N ALA A 468 20.62 13.42 3.93
CA ALA A 468 21.99 13.71 4.38
C ALA A 468 22.99 12.61 3.94
N GLN A 469 22.55 11.35 3.91
CA GLN A 469 23.33 10.21 3.41
C GLN A 469 23.29 10.04 1.87
N LYS A 470 22.68 10.99 1.14
CA LYS A 470 22.56 11.00 -0.34
C LYS A 470 21.85 9.79 -0.93
N ILE A 471 20.83 9.25 -0.24
CA ILE A 471 19.97 8.21 -0.80
C ILE A 471 19.02 8.83 -1.83
N SER A 472 19.18 8.47 -3.10
CA SER A 472 18.31 8.95 -4.18
C SER A 472 16.88 8.44 -4.05
N GLY A 473 15.92 9.34 -4.23
CA GLY A 473 14.48 9.08 -4.16
C GLY A 473 13.80 9.57 -2.87
N ALA A 474 14.54 9.73 -1.76
CA ALA A 474 13.97 10.17 -0.49
C ALA A 474 13.50 11.64 -0.54
N GLU A 475 14.17 12.46 -1.34
CA GLU A 475 13.85 13.85 -1.60
C GLU A 475 12.47 14.05 -2.23
N HIS A 476 12.01 13.08 -3.05
CA HIS A 476 10.73 13.13 -3.77
C HIS A 476 9.52 12.82 -2.87
N LEU A 477 9.73 12.15 -1.73
CA LEU A 477 8.66 11.82 -0.79
C LEU A 477 8.30 13.05 0.07
N VAL A 478 7.07 13.54 -0.04
CA VAL A 478 6.60 14.75 0.66
C VAL A 478 6.20 14.45 2.11
N ILE A 479 6.44 15.39 3.02
CA ILE A 479 5.99 15.26 4.42
C ILE A 479 4.45 15.30 4.46
N PRO A 480 3.78 14.32 5.08
CA PRO A 480 2.33 14.35 5.27
C PRO A 480 1.91 15.51 6.19
N ASP A 481 0.79 16.15 5.89
CA ASP A 481 0.22 17.33 6.59
C ASP A 481 -1.26 17.09 6.94
#